data_AF-A0A1K1PRZ2-F1
#
_entry.id   AF-A0A1K1PRZ2-F1
#
_cell.length_a   1.000
_cell.length_b   1.000
_cell.length_c   1.000
_cell.angle_alpha   90.00
_cell.angle_beta   90.00
_cell.angle_gamma   90.00
#
_symmetry.space_group_name_H-M   'P 1'
#
loop_
_entity.id
_entity.type
_entity.pdbx_description
1 polymer ?
#
loop_
_entity_poly.entity_id
_entity_poly.type
_entity_poly.pdbx_seq_one_letter_code
_entity_poly.pdbx_strand_id
1 'polypeptide(L)'
;MPFGPINTARITTVITELSREVAQVETGERFELVAALVEIIVWRALHGQTARQITDYLASQVAAGLRLEFVAWVVAESGRRLTDTTGPERGRSR
;
A
#
# COMPACT_ATOMS: atom_id res chain seq x y z
N MET A 1 8.89 -16.15 3.85
CA MET A 1 7.54 -16.46 3.35
C MET A 1 7.59 -16.45 1.84
N PRO A 2 7.34 -17.56 1.13
CA PRO A 2 7.17 -17.49 -0.31
C PRO A 2 5.81 -16.86 -0.56
N PHE A 3 5.79 -15.62 -1.03
CA PHE A 3 4.56 -14.99 -1.48
C PHE A 3 4.02 -15.83 -2.64
N GLY A 4 2.77 -16.31 -2.51
CA GLY A 4 2.06 -16.94 -3.62
C GLY A 4 1.97 -15.99 -4.83
N PRO A 5 1.42 -16.45 -5.97
CA PRO A 5 1.35 -15.64 -7.17
C PRO A 5 0.80 -14.25 -6.86
N ILE A 6 1.56 -13.22 -7.26
CA ILE A 6 1.24 -11.81 -7.01
C ILE A 6 -0.14 -11.53 -7.60
N ASN A 7 -1.15 -11.37 -6.72
CA ASN A 7 -2.49 -11.02 -7.15
C ASN A 7 -2.53 -9.51 -7.46
N THR A 8 -2.13 -9.19 -8.68
CA THR A 8 -1.99 -7.80 -9.15
C THR A 8 -3.31 -7.04 -9.02
N ALA A 9 -4.45 -7.67 -9.35
CA ALA A 9 -5.77 -7.05 -9.19
C ALA A 9 -6.05 -6.63 -7.75
N ARG A 10 -5.70 -7.49 -6.78
CA ARG A 10 -5.87 -7.20 -5.36
C ARG A 10 -4.95 -6.07 -4.88
N ILE A 11 -3.70 -6.05 -5.34
CA ILE A 11 -2.75 -4.98 -5.00
C ILE A 11 -3.28 -3.64 -5.50
N THR A 12 -3.78 -3.60 -6.74
CA THR A 12 -4.39 -2.40 -7.31
C THR A 12 -5.62 -1.95 -6.52
N THR A 13 -6.47 -2.87 -6.06
CA THR A 13 -7.61 -2.54 -5.18
C THR A 13 -7.15 -1.91 -3.87
N VAL A 14 -6.18 -2.52 -3.18
CA VAL A 14 -5.64 -2.00 -1.91
C VAL A 14 -5.03 -0.62 -2.09
N ILE A 15 -4.24 -0.40 -3.15
CA ILE A 15 -3.70 0.92 -3.48
C ILE A 15 -4.84 1.93 -3.66
N THR A 16 -5.86 1.58 -4.44
CA THR A 16 -6.99 2.48 -4.73
C THR A 16 -7.73 2.88 -3.45
N GLU A 17 -8.02 1.92 -2.58
CA GLU A 17 -8.71 2.18 -1.30
C GLU A 17 -7.89 3.07 -0.37
N LEU A 18 -6.62 2.75 -0.18
CA LEU A 18 -5.68 3.54 0.63
C LEU A 18 -5.57 4.97 0.11
N SER A 19 -5.47 5.11 -1.22
CA SER A 19 -5.37 6.42 -1.86
C SER A 19 -6.60 7.28 -1.59
N ARG A 20 -7.80 6.66 -1.60
CA ARG A 20 -9.06 7.35 -1.29
C ARG A 20 -9.14 7.75 0.18
N GLU A 21 -8.66 6.90 1.07
CA GLU A 21 -8.61 7.20 2.51
C GLU A 21 -7.66 8.35 2.83
N VAL A 22 -6.52 8.44 2.13
CA VAL A 22 -5.56 9.53 2.33
C VAL A 22 -6.06 10.83 1.69
N ALA A 23 -6.70 10.76 0.53
CA ALA A 23 -7.14 11.94 -0.23
C ALA A 23 -8.50 12.52 0.22
N GLN A 24 -9.03 12.16 1.39
CA GLN A 24 -10.41 12.42 1.84
C GLN A 24 -10.96 13.87 1.76
N VAL A 25 -10.18 14.86 1.32
CA VAL A 25 -10.57 16.29 1.28
C VAL A 25 -10.08 17.01 0.01
N GLU A 26 -9.61 16.30 -1.02
CA GLU A 26 -8.80 16.91 -2.08
C GLU A 26 -9.38 16.78 -3.50
N THR A 27 -9.06 17.74 -4.38
CA THR A 27 -9.45 17.76 -5.80
C THR A 27 -8.85 16.57 -6.58
N GLY A 28 -9.41 16.22 -7.74
CA GLY A 28 -9.03 15.03 -8.52
C GLY A 28 -7.53 14.88 -8.82
N GLU A 29 -6.81 15.97 -9.14
CA GLU A 29 -5.36 15.93 -9.39
C GLU A 29 -4.53 15.56 -8.15
N ARG A 30 -5.00 15.96 -6.95
CA ARG A 30 -4.34 15.60 -5.70
C ARG A 30 -4.57 14.12 -5.34
N PHE A 31 -5.70 13.55 -5.75
CA PHE A 31 -5.94 12.11 -5.61
C PHE A 31 -4.94 11.29 -6.43
N GLU A 32 -4.65 11.68 -7.67
CA GLU A 32 -3.68 10.97 -8.52
C GLU A 32 -2.26 11.00 -7.95
N LEU A 33 -1.84 12.16 -7.41
CA LEU A 33 -0.56 12.30 -6.70
C LEU A 33 -0.48 11.41 -5.47
N VAL A 34 -1.54 11.39 -4.65
CA VAL A 34 -1.62 10.51 -3.48
C VAL A 34 -1.58 9.03 -3.92
N ALA A 35 -2.27 8.68 -4.99
CA ALA A 35 -2.29 7.31 -5.50
C ALA A 35 -0.91 6.83 -5.96
N ALA A 36 -0.17 7.68 -6.67
CA ALA A 36 1.21 7.39 -7.05
C ALA A 36 2.13 7.20 -5.83
N LEU A 37 1.98 8.04 -4.80
CA LEU A 37 2.76 7.89 -3.56
C LEU A 37 2.45 6.58 -2.83
N VAL A 38 1.16 6.24 -2.69
CA VAL A 38 0.72 4.99 -2.07
C VAL A 38 1.23 3.77 -2.87
N GLU A 39 1.14 3.81 -4.19
CA GLU A 39 1.64 2.74 -5.07
C GLU A 39 3.14 2.50 -4.87
N ILE A 40 3.95 3.56 -4.86
CA ILE A 40 5.40 3.44 -4.63
C ILE A 40 5.70 2.81 -3.27
N ILE A 41 4.98 3.22 -2.22
CA ILE A 41 5.16 2.68 -0.86
C ILE A 41 4.82 1.19 -0.83
N VAL A 42 3.64 0.82 -1.35
CA VAL A 42 3.16 -0.57 -1.36
C VAL A 42 4.11 -1.46 -2.16
N TRP A 43 4.52 -1.02 -3.35
CA TRP A 43 5.41 -1.80 -4.20
C TRP A 43 6.75 -2.05 -3.52
N ARG A 44 7.36 -1.03 -2.92
CA ARG A 44 8.65 -1.18 -2.22
C ARG A 44 8.55 -2.04 -0.97
N ALA A 45 7.45 -1.94 -0.24
CA ALA A 45 7.18 -2.79 0.93
C ALA A 45 7.08 -4.27 0.54
N LEU A 46 6.38 -4.58 -0.57
CA LEU A 46 6.30 -5.94 -1.12
C LEU A 46 7.66 -6.50 -1.54
N HIS A 47 8.61 -5.62 -1.89
CA HIS A 47 9.99 -5.98 -2.21
C HIS A 47 10.92 -5.98 -0.98
N GLY A 48 10.35 -5.98 0.23
CA GLY A 48 11.08 -6.17 1.48
C GLY A 48 11.76 -4.92 2.03
N GLN A 49 11.45 -3.73 1.50
CA GLN A 49 11.99 -2.49 2.06
C GLN A 49 11.25 -2.11 3.35
N THR A 50 12.02 -1.64 4.33
CA THR A 50 11.47 -1.09 5.58
C THR A 50 10.88 0.30 5.35
N ALA A 51 9.93 0.72 6.21
CA ALA A 51 9.35 2.07 6.14
C ALA A 51 10.42 3.17 6.12
N ARG A 52 11.52 3.02 6.87
CA ARG A 52 12.65 3.97 6.86
C ARG A 52 13.32 4.07 5.49
N GLN A 53 13.68 2.93 4.88
CA GLN A 53 14.29 2.91 3.54
C GLN A 53 13.36 3.53 2.48
N ILE A 54 12.05 3.30 2.60
CA ILE A 54 11.05 3.88 1.70
C ILE A 54 10.96 5.39 1.90
N THR A 55 10.92 5.87 3.16
CA THR A 55 10.92 7.31 3.47
C THR A 55 12.16 8.01 2.94
N ASP A 56 13.35 7.43 3.13
CA ASP A 56 14.62 7.99 2.63
C ASP A 56 14.64 8.07 1.10
N TYR A 57 14.11 7.05 0.42
CA TYR A 57 13.93 7.05 -1.03
C TYR A 57 12.97 8.17 -1.48
N LEU A 58 11.80 8.27 -0.85
CA LEU A 58 10.80 9.27 -1.20
C LEU A 58 11.34 10.69 -1.02
N ALA A 59 12.04 10.93 0.09
CA ALA A 59 12.65 12.22 0.39
C ALA A 59 13.73 12.62 -0.63
N SER A 60 14.46 11.66 -1.20
CA SER A 60 15.56 11.93 -2.13
C SER A 60 15.13 11.99 -3.61
N GLN A 61 14.05 11.30 -4.00
CA GLN A 61 13.73 11.09 -5.42
C GLN A 61 12.32 11.55 -5.83
N VAL A 62 11.38 11.71 -4.90
CA VAL A 62 9.95 11.81 -5.26
C VAL A 62 9.28 13.00 -4.59
N ALA A 63 9.30 13.07 -3.26
CA ALA A 63 8.63 14.10 -2.49
C ALA A 63 9.33 14.33 -1.15
N ALA A 64 9.89 15.53 -0.97
CA ALA A 64 10.47 15.96 0.29
C ALA A 64 9.37 16.17 1.35
N GLY A 65 9.70 15.89 2.62
CA GLY A 65 8.82 16.19 3.76
C GLY A 65 7.76 15.13 4.09
N LEU A 66 7.78 13.97 3.42
CA LEU A 66 6.95 12.83 3.82
C LEU A 66 7.35 12.31 5.20
N ARG A 67 6.36 12.19 6.08
CA ARG A 67 6.55 11.72 7.46
C ARG A 67 6.74 10.20 7.49
N LEU A 68 7.69 9.72 8.29
CA LEU A 68 7.94 8.30 8.47
C LEU A 68 6.69 7.56 8.99
N GLU A 69 5.92 8.20 9.85
CA GLU A 69 4.70 7.63 10.43
C GLU A 69 3.64 7.36 9.36
N PHE A 70 3.54 8.23 8.35
CA PHE A 70 2.64 8.04 7.22
C PHE A 70 3.07 6.82 6.39
N VAL A 71 4.35 6.72 6.05
CA VAL A 71 4.88 5.58 5.29
C VAL A 71 4.69 4.29 6.08
N ALA A 72 4.98 4.29 7.38
CA ALA A 72 4.80 3.14 8.25
C ALA A 72 3.32 2.69 8.32
N TRP A 73 2.39 3.64 8.38
CA TRP A 73 0.96 3.36 8.35
C TRP A 73 0.54 2.69 7.02
N VAL A 74 0.95 3.22 5.87
CA VAL A 74 0.64 2.63 4.55
C VAL A 74 1.19 1.20 4.43
N VAL A 75 2.42 0.97 4.90
CA VAL A 75 3.03 -0.37 4.92
C VAL A 75 2.23 -1.34 5.78
N ALA A 76 1.84 -0.93 6.99
CA ALA A 76 1.10 -1.79 7.91
C ALA A 76 -0.31 -2.10 7.38
N GLU A 77 -1.00 -1.10 6.83
CA GLU A 77 -2.36 -1.25 6.31
C GLU A 77 -2.40 -2.12 5.06
N SER A 78 -1.49 -1.90 4.12
CA SER A 78 -1.36 -2.75 2.94
C SER A 78 -0.99 -4.19 3.30
N GLY A 79 -0.06 -4.39 4.25
CA GLY A 79 0.28 -5.72 4.76
C GLY A 79 -0.93 -6.45 5.35
N ARG A 80 -1.75 -5.77 6.16
CA ARG A 80 -2.97 -6.33 6.74
C ARG A 80 -3.97 -6.73 5.65
N ARG A 81 -4.33 -5.79 4.76
CA ARG A 81 -5.32 -6.00 3.69
C ARG A 81 -4.90 -7.02 2.65
N LEU A 82 -3.59 -7.25 2.47
CA LEU A 82 -3.07 -8.30 1.59
C LEU A 82 -2.96 -9.68 2.27
N THR A 83 -2.93 -9.72 3.61
CA THR A 83 -2.84 -10.96 4.40
C THR A 83 -4.21 -11.48 4.86
N ASP A 84 -5.21 -10.61 5.03
CA ASP A 84 -6.56 -10.92 5.56
C ASP A 84 -7.43 -11.85 4.67
N THR A 85 -6.87 -12.56 3.69
CA THR A 85 -7.60 -13.57 2.88
C THR A 85 -7.41 -15.00 3.34
N THR A 86 -6.80 -15.22 4.51
CA THR A 86 -6.95 -16.50 5.24
C THR A 86 -8.25 -16.52 6.06
N GLY A 87 -9.34 -15.98 5.52
CA GLY A 87 -10.70 -16.23 6.03
C GLY A 87 -11.17 -17.60 5.56
N PRO A 88 -11.88 -18.39 6.38
CA PRO A 88 -12.14 -19.80 6.10
C PRO A 88 -12.83 -19.95 4.76
N GLU A 89 -12.24 -20.76 3.87
CA GLU A 89 -12.97 -21.38 2.78
C GLU A 89 -14.21 -22.00 3.40
N ARG A 90 -15.38 -21.42 3.09
CA ARG A 90 -16.65 -22.02 3.48
C ARG A 90 -16.65 -23.42 2.90
N GLY A 91 -16.48 -24.40 3.78
CA GLY A 91 -16.68 -25.80 3.49
C GLY A 91 -18.04 -25.96 2.82
N ARG A 92 -18.01 -26.10 1.50
CA ARG A 92 -19.15 -26.59 0.74
C ARG A 92 -19.03 -28.11 0.78
N SER A 93 -19.33 -28.69 1.95
CA SER A 93 -19.56 -30.13 2.08
C SER A 93 -20.83 -30.45 1.30
N ARG A 94 -20.65 -31.21 0.21
CA ARG A 94 -21.70 -32.06 -0.35
C ARG A 94 -21.80 -33.33 0.48
#